data_AF-A0A0F8YZK7-F1
#
_entry.id   AF-A0A0F8YZK7-F1
#
_cell.length_a   1.000
_cell.length_b   1.000
_cell.length_c   1.000
_cell.angle_alpha   90.00
_cell.angle_beta   90.00
_cell.angle_gamma   90.00
#
_symmetry.space_group_name_H-M   'P 1'
#
loop_
_entity.id
_entity.type
_entity.pdbx_description
1 polymer ?
#
loop_
_entity_poly.entity_id
_entity_poly.type
_entity_poly.pdbx_seq_one_letter_code
_entity_poly.pdbx_strand_id
1 'polypeptide(L)'
;MAGKHNSSLTRVQPAFRELLKRDRSGQDWLPHILNLAAPCSPLLPTILPSLGSLLPGTEGSCFERPVPPPTEFLRWLIKHPEQMTWPTTRKTRKRFREATQERREKLFAGQHDALQEALDCLAECGAMGSRGQWWAFEGFTNVDCCLETQSLMLFIEGKRTESLSSSTEWYAARCQLIRNIESVKDMAGNKQYGVLLITEDAVTLSDLDARFSDSLPHLTHTERAELKKHFLGCLQWRDLCRVIGLEFEKLPDVVTPST
;
A
#
# COMPACT_ATOMS: atom_id res chain seq x y z
N MET A 1 -12.48 -8.09 -12.22
CA MET A 1 -11.91 -9.42 -12.49
C MET A 1 -10.41 -9.31 -12.28
N ALA A 2 -9.84 -10.15 -11.41
CA ALA A 2 -8.40 -10.22 -11.26
C ALA A 2 -7.78 -10.69 -12.59
N GLY A 3 -6.64 -10.10 -12.98
CA GLY A 3 -5.90 -10.60 -14.14
C GLY A 3 -5.46 -12.05 -13.93
N LYS A 4 -5.30 -12.80 -15.02
CA LYS A 4 -4.86 -14.21 -15.01
C LYS A 4 -3.60 -14.44 -14.16
N HIS A 5 -2.73 -13.43 -14.08
CA HIS A 5 -1.45 -13.43 -13.37
C HIS A 5 -1.45 -12.55 -12.10
N ASN A 6 -2.60 -12.40 -11.42
CA ASN A 6 -2.67 -11.63 -10.17
C ASN A 6 -1.67 -12.17 -9.13
N SER A 7 -0.68 -11.35 -8.75
CA SER A 7 0.43 -11.70 -7.85
C SER A 7 -0.05 -12.13 -6.46
N SER A 8 -1.07 -11.47 -5.93
CA SER A 8 -1.65 -11.82 -4.64
C SER A 8 -2.16 -13.26 -4.63
N LEU A 9 -2.95 -13.66 -5.63
CA LEU A 9 -3.55 -15.00 -5.71
C LEU A 9 -2.56 -16.09 -6.16
N THR A 10 -1.55 -15.73 -6.94
CA THR A 10 -0.63 -16.70 -7.60
C THR A 10 0.74 -16.83 -6.92
N ARG A 11 1.13 -15.86 -6.08
CA ARG A 11 2.43 -15.84 -5.39
C ARG A 11 2.28 -15.59 -3.90
N VAL A 12 1.74 -14.42 -3.52
CA VAL A 12 1.70 -13.96 -2.13
C VAL A 12 0.88 -14.90 -1.27
N GLN A 13 -0.40 -15.10 -1.58
CA GLN A 13 -1.27 -15.98 -0.80
C GLN A 13 -0.75 -17.42 -0.73
N PRO A 14 -0.37 -18.08 -1.85
CA PRO A 14 0.18 -19.43 -1.78
C PRO A 14 1.44 -19.55 -0.90
N ALA A 15 2.42 -18.66 -1.07
CA ALA A 15 3.67 -18.72 -0.32
C ALA A 15 3.44 -18.44 1.18
N PHE A 16 2.74 -17.36 1.52
CA PHE A 16 2.55 -16.98 2.92
C PHE A 16 1.53 -17.87 3.64
N ARG A 17 0.54 -18.45 2.95
CA ARG A 17 -0.32 -19.49 3.57
C ARG A 17 0.49 -20.71 3.95
N GLU A 18 1.43 -21.14 3.11
CA GLU A 18 2.29 -22.28 3.43
C GLU A 18 3.21 -21.97 4.62
N LEU A 19 3.78 -20.77 4.68
CA LEU A 19 4.56 -20.31 5.84
C LEU A 19 3.74 -20.30 7.12
N LEU A 20 2.53 -19.71 7.09
CA LEU A 20 1.64 -19.64 8.24
C LEU A 20 1.14 -21.02 8.69
N LYS A 21 1.00 -21.98 7.77
CA LYS A 21 0.69 -23.38 8.13
C LYS A 21 1.84 -24.06 8.87
N ARG A 22 3.09 -23.77 8.49
CA ARG A 22 4.30 -24.32 9.12
C ARG A 22 4.54 -23.71 10.49
N ASP A 23 4.49 -22.39 10.57
CA ASP A 23 4.61 -21.62 11.80
C ASP A 23 3.70 -20.39 11.76
N ARG A 24 2.65 -20.44 12.58
CA ARG A 24 1.65 -19.39 12.74
C ARG A 24 2.19 -18.14 13.42
N SER A 25 3.24 -18.30 14.23
CA SER A 25 3.84 -17.21 14.98
C SER A 25 4.78 -16.36 14.12
N GLY A 26 5.23 -16.87 12.98
CA GLY A 26 6.16 -16.19 12.08
C GLY A 26 7.60 -16.16 12.55
N GLN A 27 7.92 -16.71 13.72
CA GLN A 27 9.27 -16.69 14.29
C GLN A 27 10.26 -17.48 13.45
N ASP A 28 9.82 -18.56 12.80
CA ASP A 28 10.70 -19.45 12.02
C ASP A 28 11.02 -18.93 10.62
N TRP A 29 10.31 -17.91 10.12
CA TRP A 29 10.47 -17.46 8.72
C TRP A 29 10.52 -15.95 8.52
N LEU A 30 9.81 -15.15 9.33
CA LEU A 30 9.76 -13.71 9.14
C LEU A 30 11.14 -13.06 9.35
N PRO A 31 11.95 -13.41 10.36
CA PRO A 31 13.32 -12.91 10.48
C PRO A 31 14.19 -13.23 9.26
N HIS A 32 14.02 -14.39 8.63
CA HIS A 32 14.81 -14.77 7.45
C HIS A 32 14.43 -13.94 6.22
N ILE A 33 13.13 -13.70 6.00
CA ILE A 33 12.66 -12.81 4.92
C ILE A 33 13.17 -11.39 5.14
N LEU A 34 13.09 -10.87 6.37
CA LEU A 34 13.58 -9.53 6.68
C LEU A 34 15.11 -9.43 6.56
N ASN A 35 15.86 -10.45 6.98
CA ASN A 35 17.32 -10.47 6.81
C ASN A 35 17.75 -10.44 5.34
N LEU A 36 17.00 -11.06 4.43
CA LEU A 36 17.26 -10.92 2.99
C LEU A 36 17.19 -9.47 2.50
N ALA A 37 16.30 -8.67 3.10
CA ALA A 37 16.12 -7.26 2.75
C ALA A 37 17.07 -6.32 3.51
N ALA A 38 17.72 -6.79 4.59
CA ALA A 38 18.57 -5.98 5.48
C ALA A 38 19.66 -5.16 4.77
N PRO A 39 20.34 -5.66 3.72
CA PRO A 39 21.33 -4.85 2.99
C PRO A 39 20.75 -3.59 2.35
N CYS A 40 19.43 -3.54 2.13
CA CYS A 40 18.74 -2.46 1.45
C CYS A 40 18.03 -1.48 2.39
N SER A 41 17.94 -1.77 3.70
CA SER A 41 17.21 -0.92 4.65
C SER A 41 17.95 -0.68 5.96
N PRO A 42 18.19 0.59 6.32
CA PRO A 42 18.85 0.95 7.57
C PRO A 42 17.97 0.68 8.81
N LEU A 43 16.67 0.42 8.65
CA LEU A 43 15.76 0.17 9.78
C LEU A 43 15.78 -1.28 10.26
N LEU A 44 16.08 -2.22 9.37
CA LEU A 44 15.98 -3.65 9.68
C LEU A 44 16.88 -4.11 10.84
N PRO A 45 18.12 -3.62 11.00
CA PRO A 45 18.93 -3.94 12.18
C PRO A 45 18.28 -3.55 13.51
N THR A 46 17.44 -2.51 13.53
CA THR A 46 16.72 -2.06 14.73
C THR A 46 15.42 -2.85 14.95
N ILE A 47 14.75 -3.26 13.87
CA ILE A 47 13.48 -3.98 13.92
C ILE A 47 13.71 -5.45 14.34
N LEU A 48 14.67 -6.14 13.71
CA LEU A 48 14.89 -7.59 13.85
C LEU A 48 14.99 -8.07 15.31
N PRO A 49 15.75 -7.41 16.22
CA PRO A 49 15.88 -7.87 17.60
C PRO A 49 14.59 -7.81 18.42
N SER A 50 13.61 -7.02 17.98
CA SER A 50 12.37 -6.76 18.72
C SER A 50 11.12 -7.24 17.98
N LEU A 51 11.27 -8.01 16.90
CA LEU A 51 10.20 -8.37 15.97
C LEU A 51 9.00 -9.05 16.64
N GLY A 52 9.24 -9.90 17.64
CA GLY A 52 8.18 -10.64 18.34
C GLY A 52 7.48 -11.68 17.45
N SER A 53 6.27 -12.07 17.85
CA SER A 53 5.43 -13.01 17.10
C SER A 53 4.32 -12.28 16.37
N LEU A 54 3.85 -12.85 15.26
CA LEU A 54 2.62 -12.43 14.61
C LEU A 54 1.44 -12.47 15.60
N LEU A 55 0.57 -11.48 15.50
CA LEU A 55 -0.62 -11.38 16.31
C LEU A 55 -1.64 -12.47 15.95
N PRO A 56 -2.44 -12.95 16.92
CA PRO A 56 -3.50 -13.91 16.66
C PRO A 56 -4.47 -13.44 15.56
N GLY A 57 -4.91 -14.36 14.70
CA GLY A 57 -5.88 -14.07 13.63
C GLY A 57 -5.27 -13.58 12.31
N THR A 58 -3.93 -13.46 12.22
CA THR A 58 -3.21 -13.08 11.00
C THR A 58 -3.57 -13.99 9.81
N GLU A 59 -3.68 -15.32 10.01
CA GLU A 59 -3.98 -16.31 8.96
C GLU A 59 -5.22 -16.00 8.11
N GLY A 60 -6.27 -15.45 8.71
CA GLY A 60 -7.55 -15.20 8.04
C GLY A 60 -7.71 -13.78 7.51
N SER A 61 -6.84 -12.84 7.90
CA SER A 61 -7.06 -11.40 7.70
C SER A 61 -5.87 -10.65 7.10
N CYS A 62 -4.72 -11.31 6.93
CA CYS A 62 -3.53 -10.66 6.39
C CYS A 62 -3.62 -10.40 4.89
N PHE A 63 -4.38 -11.17 4.12
CA PHE A 63 -4.38 -11.07 2.65
C PHE A 63 -5.44 -10.10 2.12
N GLU A 64 -5.10 -9.37 1.05
CA GLU A 64 -6.01 -8.42 0.39
C GLU A 64 -6.65 -7.44 1.38
N ARG A 65 -5.89 -7.05 2.40
CA ARG A 65 -6.42 -6.24 3.50
C ARG A 65 -6.77 -4.86 2.95
N PRO A 66 -8.05 -4.41 3.07
CA PRO A 66 -8.42 -3.07 2.67
C PRO A 66 -7.82 -2.05 3.63
N VAL A 67 -7.11 -1.08 3.07
CA VAL A 67 -6.37 -0.06 3.79
C VAL A 67 -6.87 1.32 3.34
N PRO A 68 -7.20 2.23 4.27
CA PRO A 68 -7.63 3.57 3.92
C PRO A 68 -6.49 4.37 3.26
N PRO A 69 -6.82 5.40 2.48
CA PRO A 69 -5.82 6.39 2.07
C PRO A 69 -5.24 7.12 3.30
N PRO A 70 -4.04 7.70 3.21
CA PRO A 70 -3.47 8.48 4.31
C PRO A 70 -4.28 9.74 4.61
N THR A 71 -4.47 10.03 5.89
CA THR A 71 -5.35 11.13 6.34
C THR A 71 -4.85 12.48 5.88
N GLU A 72 -3.54 12.73 6.03
CA GLU A 72 -2.94 14.02 5.67
C GLU A 72 -2.86 14.21 4.16
N PHE A 73 -2.71 13.14 3.38
CA PHE A 73 -2.80 13.23 1.92
C PHE A 73 -4.21 13.57 1.45
N LEU A 74 -5.25 12.94 2.03
CA LEU A 74 -6.64 13.33 1.74
C LEU A 74 -6.91 14.81 2.08
N ARG A 75 -6.43 15.26 3.25
CA ARG A 75 -6.53 16.66 3.67
C ARG A 75 -5.88 17.59 2.65
N TRP A 76 -4.71 17.23 2.15
CA TRP A 76 -4.02 18.01 1.13
C TRP A 76 -4.80 18.06 -0.18
N LEU A 77 -5.33 16.93 -0.67
CA LEU A 77 -6.16 16.92 -1.88
C LEU A 77 -7.38 17.84 -1.76
N ILE A 78 -8.06 17.84 -0.61
CA ILE A 78 -9.20 18.74 -0.35
C ILE A 78 -8.79 20.21 -0.41
N LYS A 79 -7.61 20.56 0.11
CA LYS A 79 -7.07 21.93 0.13
C LYS A 79 -6.48 22.39 -1.19
N HIS A 80 -6.18 21.45 -2.10
CA HIS A 80 -5.47 21.70 -3.35
C HIS A 80 -6.20 21.10 -4.56
N PRO A 81 -7.48 21.46 -4.80
CA PRO A 81 -8.23 20.93 -5.92
C PRO A 81 -7.62 21.24 -7.29
N GLU A 82 -6.85 22.31 -7.41
CA GLU A 82 -6.10 22.70 -8.61
C GLU A 82 -4.98 21.73 -8.98
N GLN A 83 -4.49 20.93 -8.03
CA GLN A 83 -3.47 19.90 -8.24
C GLN A 83 -4.08 18.57 -8.68
N MET A 84 -5.41 18.44 -8.61
CA MET A 84 -6.12 17.22 -8.99
C MET A 84 -6.59 17.26 -10.44
N THR A 85 -6.70 16.08 -11.02
CA THR A 85 -7.36 15.89 -12.32
C THR A 85 -8.71 15.25 -12.12
N TRP A 86 -9.70 15.68 -12.92
CA TRP A 86 -10.98 15.01 -12.91
C TRP A 86 -10.86 13.65 -13.61
N PRO A 87 -11.24 12.52 -12.97
CA PRO A 87 -11.07 11.20 -13.54
C PRO A 87 -11.78 11.04 -14.89
N THR A 88 -11.22 10.22 -15.77
CA THR A 88 -11.85 9.90 -17.06
C THR A 88 -12.18 8.41 -17.16
N THR A 89 -13.25 8.09 -17.89
CA THR A 89 -13.63 6.73 -18.25
C THR A 89 -13.83 6.70 -19.76
N ARG A 90 -13.11 5.83 -20.47
CA ARG A 90 -13.13 5.75 -21.95
C ARG A 90 -12.93 7.12 -22.62
N LYS A 91 -11.96 7.90 -22.12
CA LYS A 91 -11.64 9.28 -22.58
C LYS A 91 -12.73 10.34 -22.32
N THR A 92 -13.78 10.01 -21.58
CA THR A 92 -14.82 10.97 -21.18
C THR A 92 -14.72 11.29 -19.69
N ARG A 93 -15.02 12.52 -19.30
CA ARG A 93 -15.04 12.94 -17.89
C ARG A 93 -16.00 12.04 -17.11
N LYS A 94 -15.51 11.38 -16.06
CA LYS A 94 -16.30 10.48 -15.20
C LYS A 94 -17.43 11.28 -14.54
N ARG A 95 -18.67 10.79 -14.65
CA ARG A 95 -19.85 11.40 -14.03
C ARG A 95 -20.19 10.66 -12.74
N PHE A 96 -20.49 11.41 -11.69
CA PHE A 96 -20.92 10.88 -10.40
C PHE A 96 -22.43 11.07 -10.20
N ARG A 97 -22.98 10.53 -9.11
CA ARG A 97 -24.35 10.84 -8.68
C ARG A 97 -24.48 12.35 -8.49
N GLU A 98 -25.66 12.90 -8.79
CA GLU A 98 -25.90 14.35 -8.84
C GLU A 98 -25.38 15.11 -7.62
N ALA A 99 -25.77 14.69 -6.41
CA ALA A 99 -25.32 15.32 -5.16
C ALA A 99 -23.80 15.21 -4.89
N THR A 100 -23.13 14.19 -5.44
CA THR A 100 -21.65 14.06 -5.37
C THR A 100 -20.98 14.92 -6.42
N GLN A 101 -21.55 14.96 -7.64
CA GLN A 101 -21.05 15.74 -8.76
C GLN A 101 -21.05 17.23 -8.40
N GLU A 102 -22.19 17.74 -7.91
CA GLU A 102 -22.35 19.15 -7.54
C GLU A 102 -21.32 19.59 -6.49
N ARG A 103 -21.21 18.85 -5.37
CA ARG A 103 -20.24 19.18 -4.31
C ARG A 103 -18.79 19.19 -4.79
N ARG A 104 -18.42 18.21 -5.63
CA ARG A 104 -17.08 18.16 -6.22
C ARG A 104 -16.84 19.33 -7.18
N GLU A 105 -17.82 19.70 -7.99
CA GLU A 105 -17.69 20.86 -8.88
C GLU A 105 -17.56 22.18 -8.10
N LYS A 106 -18.30 22.35 -7.00
CA LYS A 106 -18.15 23.49 -6.09
C LYS A 106 -16.75 23.55 -5.49
N LEU A 107 -16.21 22.43 -5.02
CA LEU A 107 -14.84 22.35 -4.51
C LEU A 107 -13.81 22.75 -5.58
N PHE A 108 -13.92 22.20 -6.79
CA PHE A 108 -13.01 22.52 -7.90
C PHE A 108 -13.16 23.97 -8.39
N ALA A 109 -14.32 24.59 -8.18
CA ALA A 109 -14.53 26.01 -8.43
C ALA A 109 -14.01 26.92 -7.30
N GLY A 110 -13.40 26.36 -6.25
CA GLY A 110 -12.85 27.11 -5.11
C GLY A 110 -13.91 27.63 -4.14
N GLN A 111 -15.11 27.06 -4.11
CA GLN A 111 -16.15 27.49 -3.19
C GLN A 111 -15.80 27.08 -1.75
N HIS A 112 -15.79 28.08 -0.86
CA HIS A 112 -15.31 27.93 0.53
C HIS A 112 -16.21 27.00 1.37
N ASP A 113 -17.53 27.02 1.15
CA ASP A 113 -18.48 26.15 1.84
C ASP A 113 -18.23 24.66 1.55
N ALA A 114 -18.01 24.31 0.28
CA ALA A 114 -17.66 22.94 -0.11
C ALA A 114 -16.30 22.51 0.46
N LEU A 115 -15.30 23.41 0.44
CA LEU A 115 -14.00 23.13 1.05
C LEU A 115 -14.12 22.86 2.56
N GLN A 116 -14.87 23.70 3.27
CA GLN A 116 -15.09 23.53 4.71
C GLN A 116 -15.88 22.26 5.01
N GLU A 117 -16.97 21.98 4.27
CA GLU A 117 -17.76 20.75 4.41
C GLU A 117 -16.87 19.50 4.25
N ALA A 118 -15.99 19.48 3.24
CA ALA A 118 -15.06 18.37 3.03
C ALA A 118 -14.07 18.18 4.19
N LEU A 119 -13.51 19.28 4.71
CA LEU A 119 -12.58 19.25 5.84
C LEU A 119 -13.26 18.80 7.14
N ASP A 120 -14.47 19.29 7.39
CA ASP A 120 -15.28 18.90 8.56
C ASP A 120 -15.64 17.42 8.50
N CYS A 121 -16.07 16.94 7.33
CA CYS A 121 -16.34 15.53 7.12
C CYS A 121 -15.09 14.65 7.32
N LEU A 122 -13.91 15.08 6.85
CA LEU A 122 -12.66 14.36 7.09
C LEU A 122 -12.30 14.35 8.59
N ALA A 123 -12.50 15.47 9.29
CA ALA A 123 -12.23 15.57 10.72
C ALA A 123 -13.16 14.68 11.55
N GLU A 124 -14.43 14.58 11.17
CA GLU A 124 -15.44 13.79 11.88
C GLU A 124 -15.32 12.29 11.58
N CYS A 125 -15.14 11.91 10.31
CA CYS A 125 -15.17 10.52 9.86
C CYS A 125 -13.78 9.85 9.80
N GLY A 126 -12.72 10.65 9.71
CA GLY A 126 -11.37 10.18 9.43
C GLY A 126 -11.22 9.49 8.07
N ALA A 127 -9.99 9.08 7.73
CA ALA A 127 -9.75 8.35 6.47
C ALA A 127 -10.45 6.98 6.41
N MET A 128 -10.68 6.33 7.56
CA MET A 128 -11.45 5.08 7.64
C MET A 128 -12.90 5.25 7.19
N GLY A 129 -13.52 6.40 7.46
CA GLY A 129 -14.88 6.71 7.02
C GLY A 129 -15.01 7.20 5.58
N SER A 130 -13.90 7.34 4.85
CA SER A 130 -13.86 7.95 3.50
C SER A 130 -14.51 7.10 2.39
N ARG A 131 -14.86 5.83 2.67
CA ARG A 131 -15.35 4.90 1.64
C ARG A 131 -16.65 5.41 1.01
N GLY A 132 -16.59 5.69 -0.29
CA GLY A 132 -17.76 6.16 -1.06
C GLY A 132 -18.17 7.60 -0.77
N GLN A 133 -17.38 8.33 0.02
CA GLN A 133 -17.67 9.72 0.36
C GLN A 133 -17.32 10.67 -0.79
N TRP A 134 -18.06 11.76 -0.91
CA TRP A 134 -17.90 12.72 -2.01
C TRP A 134 -16.54 13.46 -1.93
N TRP A 135 -16.06 13.70 -0.71
CA TRP A 135 -14.79 14.38 -0.39
C TRP A 135 -13.57 13.46 -0.44
N ALA A 136 -13.77 12.15 -0.67
CA ALA A 136 -12.67 11.19 -0.78
C ALA A 136 -12.09 11.20 -2.21
N PHE A 137 -10.90 11.79 -2.35
CA PHE A 137 -10.14 11.89 -3.60
C PHE A 137 -8.99 10.88 -3.71
N GLU A 138 -8.89 9.96 -2.74
CA GLU A 138 -8.12 8.72 -2.87
C GLU A 138 -8.96 7.58 -2.29
N GLY A 139 -9.00 6.44 -2.98
CA GLY A 139 -9.78 5.28 -2.54
C GLY A 139 -9.03 4.42 -1.53
N PHE A 140 -9.69 3.37 -1.04
CA PHE A 140 -9.01 2.28 -0.34
C PHE A 140 -8.09 1.53 -1.31
N THR A 141 -7.01 0.95 -0.81
CA THR A 141 -6.22 -0.06 -1.53
C THR A 141 -6.41 -1.40 -0.85
N ASN A 142 -6.17 -2.48 -1.57
CA ASN A 142 -5.95 -3.77 -0.95
C ASN A 142 -4.45 -4.03 -0.99
N VAL A 143 -3.86 -4.30 0.17
CA VAL A 143 -2.47 -4.72 0.27
C VAL A 143 -2.44 -6.23 0.14
N ASP A 144 -1.53 -6.77 -0.66
CA ASP A 144 -1.49 -8.21 -0.95
C ASP A 144 -1.32 -9.04 0.32
N CYS A 145 -0.44 -8.61 1.24
CA CYS A 145 -0.32 -9.18 2.57
C CYS A 145 0.07 -8.13 3.63
N CYS A 146 -0.59 -8.17 4.79
CA CYS A 146 -0.33 -7.34 5.96
C CYS A 146 -0.01 -8.25 7.15
N LEU A 147 1.23 -8.23 7.60
CA LEU A 147 1.69 -8.96 8.77
C LEU A 147 1.85 -8.01 9.95
N GLU A 148 1.38 -8.42 11.12
CA GLU A 148 1.39 -7.58 12.30
C GLU A 148 1.93 -8.37 13.50
N THR A 149 2.92 -7.81 14.19
CA THR A 149 3.44 -8.32 15.47
C THR A 149 3.11 -7.32 16.57
N GLN A 150 3.59 -7.54 17.80
CA GLN A 150 3.47 -6.54 18.86
C GLN A 150 4.23 -5.23 18.54
N SER A 151 5.29 -5.30 17.73
CA SER A 151 6.24 -4.21 17.51
C SER A 151 6.34 -3.75 16.05
N LEU A 152 5.83 -4.52 15.08
CA LEU A 152 5.95 -4.23 13.64
C LEU A 152 4.59 -4.36 12.94
N MET A 153 4.29 -3.43 12.05
CA MET A 153 3.29 -3.60 10.99
C MET A 153 3.99 -3.61 9.63
N LEU A 154 3.92 -4.73 8.93
CA LEU A 154 4.60 -4.94 7.65
C LEU A 154 3.58 -5.15 6.54
N PHE A 155 3.66 -4.31 5.51
CA PHE A 155 2.97 -4.55 4.26
C PHE A 155 3.92 -5.25 3.29
N ILE A 156 3.39 -6.24 2.58
CA ILE A 156 4.07 -6.97 1.51
C ILE A 156 3.26 -6.74 0.25
N GLU A 157 3.92 -6.23 -0.78
CA GLU A 157 3.37 -6.06 -2.12
C GLU A 157 4.07 -7.05 -3.05
N GLY A 158 3.30 -7.88 -3.74
CA GLY A 158 3.76 -8.77 -4.78
C GLY A 158 3.57 -8.15 -6.16
N LYS A 159 4.59 -8.21 -7.02
CA LYS A 159 4.49 -7.90 -8.45
C LYS A 159 5.04 -9.05 -9.29
N ARG A 160 4.49 -9.19 -10.49
CA ARG A 160 4.93 -10.19 -11.47
C ARG A 160 5.48 -9.51 -12.71
N THR A 161 4.58 -9.17 -13.64
CA THR A 161 4.89 -8.57 -14.94
C THR A 161 4.51 -7.09 -15.03
N GLU A 162 3.79 -6.59 -14.02
CA GLU A 162 3.27 -5.24 -13.99
C GLU A 162 4.33 -4.27 -13.45
N SER A 163 4.55 -3.17 -14.16
CA SER A 163 5.31 -2.03 -13.63
C SER A 163 4.64 -1.50 -12.36
N LEU A 164 5.43 -0.94 -11.43
CA LEU A 164 4.90 -0.23 -10.26
C LEU A 164 3.92 0.85 -10.72
N SER A 165 2.63 0.65 -10.45
CA SER A 165 1.57 1.49 -10.98
C SER A 165 1.78 2.96 -10.58
N SER A 166 1.55 3.86 -11.54
CA SER A 166 2.01 5.24 -11.46
C SER A 166 1.07 6.20 -10.75
N SER A 167 -0.22 5.88 -10.64
CA SER A 167 -1.22 6.93 -10.41
C SER A 167 -2.51 6.46 -9.77
N THR A 168 -3.06 7.28 -8.89
CA THR A 168 -4.49 7.24 -8.54
C THR A 168 -5.30 8.04 -9.56
N GLU A 169 -6.62 7.79 -9.64
CA GLU A 169 -7.48 8.46 -10.64
C GLU A 169 -7.51 10.00 -10.51
N TRP A 170 -7.30 10.54 -9.31
CA TRP A 170 -7.39 11.97 -9.02
C TRP A 170 -6.04 12.67 -9.03
N TYR A 171 -4.96 12.00 -8.59
CA TYR A 171 -3.62 12.57 -8.51
C TYR A 171 -2.62 11.68 -9.26
N ALA A 172 -2.30 12.09 -10.49
CA ALA A 172 -1.55 11.26 -11.44
C ALA A 172 -0.11 10.95 -11.00
N ALA A 173 0.47 11.79 -10.15
CA ALA A 173 1.81 11.58 -9.59
C ALA A 173 1.84 10.56 -8.43
N ARG A 174 0.70 10.09 -7.94
CA ARG A 174 0.61 9.20 -6.77
C ARG A 174 1.08 7.77 -7.08
N CYS A 175 2.29 7.43 -6.63
CA CYS A 175 2.80 6.05 -6.68
C CYS A 175 2.12 5.13 -5.65
N GLN A 176 1.65 3.95 -6.09
CA GLN A 176 1.01 2.96 -5.21
C GLN A 176 1.94 2.46 -4.09
N LEU A 177 3.22 2.23 -4.38
CA LEU A 177 4.18 1.77 -3.37
C LEU A 177 4.38 2.82 -2.27
N ILE A 178 4.56 4.08 -2.65
CA ILE A 178 4.77 5.19 -1.71
C ILE A 178 3.51 5.44 -0.88
N ARG A 179 2.35 5.36 -1.51
CA ARG A 179 1.06 5.38 -0.81
C ARG A 179 0.96 4.28 0.24
N ASN A 180 1.38 3.05 -0.07
CA ASN A 180 1.35 1.95 0.90
C ASN A 180 2.28 2.22 2.11
N ILE A 181 3.44 2.84 1.90
CA ILE A 181 4.36 3.22 3.00
C ILE A 181 3.70 4.24 3.92
N GLU A 182 3.02 5.23 3.33
CA GLU A 182 2.31 6.23 4.10
C GLU A 182 1.08 5.65 4.82
N SER A 183 0.32 4.78 4.17
CA SER A 183 -0.83 4.12 4.79
C SER A 183 -0.42 3.20 5.95
N VAL A 184 0.69 2.47 5.84
CA VAL A 184 1.15 1.61 6.95
C VAL A 184 1.61 2.46 8.15
N LYS A 185 2.21 3.64 7.91
CA LYS A 185 2.55 4.60 8.97
C LYS A 185 1.31 5.01 9.76
N ASP A 186 0.24 5.42 9.06
CA ASP A 186 -1.01 5.85 9.70
C ASP A 186 -1.67 4.71 10.50
N MET A 187 -1.51 3.46 10.07
CA MET A 187 -2.10 2.30 10.72
C MET A 187 -1.26 1.71 11.86
N ALA A 188 0.06 1.87 11.82
CA ALA A 188 0.98 1.21 12.75
C ALA A 188 0.85 1.72 14.20
N GLY A 189 0.32 2.94 14.39
CA GLY A 189 0.28 3.58 15.70
C GLY A 189 1.70 3.75 16.25
N ASN A 190 2.00 3.11 17.38
CA ASN A 190 3.33 3.15 18.01
C ASN A 190 4.27 2.04 17.53
N LYS A 191 3.84 1.17 16.61
CA LYS A 191 4.69 0.09 16.08
C LYS A 191 5.71 0.66 15.09
N GLN A 192 6.83 -0.04 14.95
CA GLN A 192 7.63 0.07 13.73
C GLN A 192 6.77 -0.33 12.53
N TYR A 193 7.13 0.16 11.35
CA TYR A 193 6.39 -0.17 10.14
C TYR A 193 7.30 -0.24 8.93
N GLY A 194 6.83 -0.91 7.89
CA GLY A 194 7.51 -0.88 6.61
C GLY A 194 6.76 -1.58 5.50
N VAL A 195 7.30 -1.41 4.29
CA VAL A 195 6.81 -2.07 3.09
C VAL A 195 7.94 -2.86 2.45
N LEU A 196 7.66 -4.12 2.14
CA LEU A 196 8.54 -5.00 1.38
C LEU A 196 7.91 -5.29 0.02
N LEU A 197 8.67 -5.07 -1.05
CA LEU A 197 8.26 -5.41 -2.40
C LEU A 197 8.85 -6.78 -2.78
N ILE A 198 8.07 -7.67 -3.37
CA ILE A 198 8.55 -8.94 -3.91
C ILE A 198 8.15 -9.05 -5.38
N THR A 199 9.12 -9.30 -6.25
CA THR A 199 8.99 -9.23 -7.71
C THR A 199 9.40 -10.55 -8.37
N GLU A 200 8.95 -10.82 -9.61
CA GLU A 200 9.47 -11.97 -10.37
C GLU A 200 10.86 -11.67 -10.93
N ASP A 201 11.01 -10.49 -11.54
CA ASP A 201 12.26 -10.03 -12.15
C ASP A 201 12.88 -8.88 -11.36
N ALA A 202 14.18 -8.63 -11.57
CA ALA A 202 14.85 -7.48 -10.98
C ALA A 202 14.17 -6.17 -11.43
N VAL A 203 13.74 -5.36 -10.47
CA VAL A 203 13.16 -4.03 -10.72
C VAL A 203 14.19 -2.96 -10.42
N THR A 204 14.40 -2.05 -11.38
CA THR A 204 15.20 -0.85 -11.16
C THR A 204 14.38 0.16 -10.36
N LEU A 205 14.92 0.62 -9.23
CA LEU A 205 14.28 1.60 -8.35
C LEU A 205 14.95 2.98 -8.43
N SER A 206 15.69 3.25 -9.52
CA SER A 206 16.48 4.47 -9.68
C SER A 206 15.63 5.75 -9.73
N ASP A 207 14.38 5.65 -10.15
CA ASP A 207 13.43 6.76 -10.19
C ASP A 207 12.63 6.93 -8.89
N LEU A 208 12.78 6.01 -7.93
CA LEU A 208 11.95 5.98 -6.71
C LEU A 208 12.05 7.30 -5.94
N ASP A 209 13.24 7.91 -5.90
CA ASP A 209 13.47 9.18 -5.19
C ASP A 209 12.69 10.35 -5.80
N ALA A 210 12.68 10.45 -7.12
CA ALA A 210 11.86 11.45 -7.81
C ALA A 210 10.37 11.19 -7.52
N ARG A 211 9.95 9.93 -7.54
CA ARG A 211 8.57 9.54 -7.25
C ARG A 211 8.14 9.87 -5.82
N PHE A 212 9.03 9.82 -4.84
CA PHE A 212 8.73 10.25 -3.45
C PHE A 212 8.36 11.73 -3.40
N SER A 213 9.07 12.59 -4.14
CA SER A 213 8.76 14.02 -4.19
C SER A 213 7.39 14.26 -4.81
N ASP A 214 7.11 13.61 -5.94
CA ASP A 214 5.88 13.85 -6.70
C ASP A 214 4.65 13.23 -6.00
N SER A 215 4.83 12.08 -5.33
CA SER A 215 3.74 11.35 -4.66
C SER A 215 3.33 11.93 -3.30
N LEU A 216 4.18 12.75 -2.67
CA LEU A 216 4.00 13.25 -1.30
C LEU A 216 4.11 14.78 -1.22
N PRO A 217 3.33 15.52 -2.04
CA PRO A 217 3.45 16.97 -2.12
C PRO A 217 3.18 17.67 -0.78
N HIS A 218 2.41 17.03 0.11
CA HIS A 218 2.05 17.52 1.44
C HIS A 218 3.13 17.36 2.51
N LEU A 219 4.16 16.56 2.24
CA LEU A 219 5.28 16.34 3.16
C LEU A 219 6.48 17.22 2.79
N THR A 220 7.22 17.64 3.79
CA THR A 220 8.52 18.31 3.62
C THR A 220 9.59 17.34 3.13
N HIS A 221 10.73 17.88 2.66
CA HIS A 221 11.87 17.05 2.23
C HIS A 221 12.35 16.11 3.35
N THR A 222 12.44 16.59 4.59
CA THR A 222 12.86 15.79 5.75
C THR A 222 11.87 14.67 6.06
N GLU A 223 10.57 14.95 6.03
CA GLU A 223 9.54 13.92 6.26
C GLU A 223 9.53 12.85 5.16
N ARG A 224 9.74 13.24 3.90
CA ARG A 224 9.89 12.29 2.78
C ARG A 224 11.14 11.41 2.95
N ALA A 225 12.26 12.02 3.34
CA ALA A 225 13.50 11.29 3.60
C ALA A 225 13.35 10.29 4.76
N GLU A 226 12.61 10.65 5.80
CA GLU A 226 12.28 9.74 6.90
C GLU A 226 11.39 8.59 6.43
N LEU A 227 10.27 8.92 5.76
CA LEU A 227 9.32 7.92 5.26
C LEU A 227 9.98 6.91 4.31
N LYS A 228 10.94 7.37 3.49
CA LYS A 228 11.71 6.52 2.57
C LYS A 228 12.43 5.38 3.28
N LYS A 229 12.91 5.57 4.52
CA LYS A 229 13.62 4.52 5.28
C LYS A 229 12.74 3.28 5.55
N HIS A 230 11.42 3.46 5.56
CA HIS A 230 10.42 2.42 5.79
C HIS A 230 10.08 1.62 4.53
N PHE A 231 10.65 1.95 3.37
CA PHE A 231 10.77 0.99 2.29
C PHE A 231 11.90 0.00 2.64
N LEU A 232 11.54 -1.23 2.96
CA LEU A 232 12.48 -2.22 3.50
C LEU A 232 13.34 -2.88 2.42
N GLY A 233 12.90 -2.79 1.16
CA GLY A 233 13.65 -3.29 0.01
C GLY A 233 12.76 -4.00 -1.01
N CYS A 234 13.43 -4.54 -2.03
CA CYS A 234 12.83 -5.34 -3.07
C CYS A 234 13.52 -6.71 -3.10
N LEU A 235 12.73 -7.78 -3.00
CA LEU A 235 13.19 -9.16 -3.14
C LEU A 235 12.68 -9.76 -4.43
N GLN A 236 13.31 -10.85 -4.87
CA GLN A 236 12.78 -11.71 -5.92
C GLN A 236 12.07 -12.93 -5.32
N TRP A 237 10.98 -13.37 -5.95
CA TRP A 237 10.25 -14.57 -5.51
C TRP A 237 11.13 -15.81 -5.42
N ARG A 238 12.09 -15.96 -6.34
CA ARG A 238 13.03 -17.09 -6.34
C ARG A 238 13.94 -17.10 -5.12
N ASP A 239 14.48 -15.94 -4.73
CA ASP A 239 15.34 -15.84 -3.56
C ASP A 239 14.56 -16.02 -2.26
N LEU A 240 13.36 -15.45 -2.19
CA LEU A 240 12.45 -15.66 -1.07
C LEU A 240 12.16 -17.15 -0.90
N CYS A 241 11.69 -17.82 -1.96
CA CYS A 241 11.36 -19.26 -1.94
C CYS A 241 12.55 -20.12 -1.51
N ARG A 242 13.76 -19.80 -2.00
CA ARG A 242 15.00 -20.50 -1.60
C ARG A 242 15.25 -20.39 -0.09
N VAL A 243 15.10 -19.21 0.48
CA VAL A 243 15.37 -18.98 1.92
C VAL A 243 14.33 -19.64 2.82
N ILE A 244 13.06 -19.67 2.41
CA ILE A 244 11.98 -20.23 3.23
C ILE A 244 11.69 -21.72 2.92
N GLY A 245 12.50 -22.35 2.07
CA GLY A 245 12.33 -23.76 1.69
C GLY A 245 11.01 -24.04 0.95
N LEU A 246 10.67 -23.19 -0.01
CA LEU A 246 9.60 -23.41 -0.98
C LEU A 246 10.18 -23.66 -2.38
N GLU A 247 9.53 -24.54 -3.14
CA GLU A 247 9.80 -24.72 -4.56
C GLU A 247 9.01 -23.69 -5.35
N PHE A 248 9.70 -22.74 -5.98
CA PHE A 248 9.07 -21.65 -6.73
C PHE A 248 8.16 -22.18 -7.85
N GLU A 249 8.57 -23.26 -8.49
CA GLU A 249 7.89 -23.93 -9.59
C GLU A 249 6.56 -24.59 -9.17
N LYS A 250 6.35 -24.80 -7.87
CA LYS A 250 5.07 -25.30 -7.32
C LYS A 250 4.08 -24.18 -7.01
N LEU A 251 4.48 -22.91 -7.10
CA LEU A 251 3.55 -21.79 -6.92
C LEU A 251 2.61 -21.69 -8.15
N PRO A 252 1.30 -21.46 -7.96
CA PRO A 252 0.33 -21.41 -9.06
C PRO A 252 0.72 -20.35 -10.09
N ASP A 253 0.85 -20.70 -11.38
CA ASP A 253 1.20 -19.68 -12.38
C ASP A 253 0.02 -18.80 -12.82
N VAL A 254 -1.20 -19.31 -12.63
CA VAL A 254 -2.44 -18.64 -13.03
C VAL A 254 -3.48 -18.78 -11.93
N VAL A 255 -4.40 -17.83 -11.85
CA VAL A 255 -5.54 -17.95 -10.95
C VAL A 255 -6.38 -19.17 -11.39
N THR A 256 -6.46 -20.18 -10.54
CA THR A 256 -7.37 -21.31 -10.75
C THR A 256 -8.80 -20.85 -10.49
N PRO A 257 -9.75 -21.13 -11.38
CA PRO A 257 -11.16 -20.86 -11.10
C PRO A 257 -11.57 -21.59 -9.82
N SER A 258 -12.24 -20.88 -8.91
CA SER A 258 -12.87 -21.52 -7.75
C SER A 258 -13.89 -22.54 -8.28
N THR A 259 -13.66 -23.83 -8.03
CA THR A 259 -14.66 -24.90 -8.19
C THR A 259 -15.75 -24.79 -7.15
#